data_AF-A0ABD0PZ15-F1
#
_entry.id   AF-A0ABD0PZ15-F1
#
_cell.length_a   1.000
_cell.length_b   1.000
_cell.length_c   1.000
_cell.angle_alpha   90.00
_cell.angle_beta   90.00
_cell.angle_gamma   90.00
#
_symmetry.space_group_name_H-M   'P 1'
#
loop_
_entity.id
_entity.type
_entity.pdbx_description
1 polymer ?
#
loop_
_entity_poly.entity_id
_entity_poly.type
_entity_poly.pdbx_seq_one_letter_code
_entity_poly.pdbx_strand_id
1 'polypeptide(L)'
;YQVRMIPYEDDEFTRPYTGKVDAELNQKMNVEVRVEGVDSRQFALVMDTCWATPVNDPDYSLRWDLIINECPNPNDDTVELLQNGVSTSSRFSFRMFIFTANSSKLYLHCAVHLCLLSSNHCAM
;
A
#
# COMPACT_ATOMS: atom_id res chain seq x y z
N TYR A 1 9.19 -5.27 16.19
CA TYR A 1 9.03 -4.33 15.08
C TYR A 1 7.57 -3.90 14.99
N GLN A 2 7.28 -2.78 14.33
CA GLN A 2 5.91 -2.31 14.08
C GLN A 2 5.76 -1.96 12.61
N VAL A 3 4.65 -2.35 11.99
CA VAL A 3 4.33 -2.00 10.61
C VAL A 3 3.28 -0.88 10.63
N ARG A 4 3.48 0.13 9.80
CA ARG A 4 2.54 1.24 9.61
C ARG A 4 2.22 1.40 8.14
N MET A 5 0.96 1.65 7.83
CA MET A 5 0.49 2.05 6.51
C MET A 5 0.02 3.50 6.60
N ILE A 6 0.54 4.36 5.74
CA ILE A 6 0.37 5.81 5.83
C ILE A 6 0.07 6.36 4.44
N PRO A 7 -1.12 6.94 4.22
CA PRO A 7 -1.41 7.67 2.99
C PRO A 7 -0.85 9.11 3.05
N TYR A 8 -0.44 9.64 1.90
CA TYR A 8 0.20 10.95 1.73
C TYR A 8 -0.50 11.79 0.65
N GLU A 9 -0.50 13.11 0.86
CA GLU A 9 -1.08 14.11 -0.04
C GLU A 9 -0.19 14.43 -1.25
N ASP A 10 1.11 14.20 -1.11
CA ASP A 10 2.15 14.61 -2.04
C ASP A 10 2.96 13.43 -2.58
N ASP A 11 3.59 13.62 -3.73
CA ASP A 11 4.42 12.60 -4.38
C ASP A 11 5.77 12.41 -3.68
N GLU A 12 6.17 13.37 -2.84
CA GLU A 12 7.41 13.34 -2.06
C GLU A 12 7.28 12.61 -0.72
N PHE A 13 6.09 12.13 -0.36
CA PHE A 13 5.82 11.43 0.92
C PHE A 13 6.19 12.27 2.16
N THR A 14 5.91 13.57 2.12
CA THR A 14 6.24 14.51 3.22
C THR A 14 5.03 14.95 4.04
N ARG A 15 3.83 14.95 3.44
CA ARG A 15 2.57 15.39 4.05
C ARG A 15 1.64 14.19 4.22
N PRO A 16 1.72 13.46 5.35
CA PRO A 16 0.82 12.36 5.61
C PRO A 16 -0.58 12.90 5.89
N TYR A 17 -1.60 12.19 5.41
CA TYR A 17 -2.94 12.45 5.89
C TYR A 17 -3.05 12.12 7.38
N THR A 18 -3.89 12.89 8.08
CA THR A 18 -4.15 12.68 9.52
C THR A 18 -5.65 12.46 9.75
N GLY A 19 -5.97 11.44 10.55
CA GLY A 19 -7.37 11.11 10.86
C GLY A 19 -8.15 10.52 9.68
N LYS A 20 -9.39 10.98 9.49
CA LYS A 20 -10.23 10.54 8.37
C LYS A 20 -9.83 11.32 7.12
N VAL A 21 -9.60 10.60 6.03
CA VAL A 21 -9.22 11.18 4.74
C VAL A 21 -10.47 11.37 3.90
N ASP A 22 -10.81 12.62 3.62
CA ASP A 22 -11.85 12.98 2.65
C ASP A 22 -11.18 13.11 1.27
N ALA A 23 -11.08 12.00 0.55
CA ALA A 23 -10.52 11.96 -0.80
C ALA A 23 -11.63 12.03 -1.85
N GLU A 24 -11.38 12.77 -2.93
CA GLU A 24 -12.27 12.85 -4.09
C GLU A 24 -12.10 11.62 -4.99
N LEU A 25 -13.15 11.28 -5.75
CA LEU A 25 -13.04 10.24 -6.78
C LEU A 25 -11.94 10.61 -7.79
N ASN A 26 -11.19 9.61 -8.24
CA ASN A 26 -10.10 9.75 -9.19
C ASN A 26 -8.88 10.55 -8.68
N GLN A 27 -8.89 11.01 -7.43
CA GLN A 27 -7.75 11.64 -6.78
C GLN A 27 -6.60 10.64 -6.64
N LYS A 28 -5.37 11.04 -6.99
CA LYS A 28 -4.18 10.21 -6.78
C LYS A 28 -3.88 10.14 -5.28
N MET A 29 -3.72 8.93 -4.78
CA MET A 29 -3.39 8.63 -3.39
C MET A 29 -2.02 7.97 -3.34
N ASN A 30 -1.08 8.57 -2.64
CA ASN A 30 0.24 7.98 -2.39
C ASN A 30 0.20 7.23 -1.06
N VAL A 31 0.75 6.01 -1.00
CA VAL A 31 0.73 5.17 0.19
C VAL A 31 2.12 4.63 0.46
N GLU A 32 2.60 4.81 1.69
CA GLU A 32 3.81 4.17 2.21
C GLU A 32 3.42 3.09 3.23
N VAL A 33 3.98 1.90 3.06
CA VAL A 33 4.02 0.87 4.09
C VAL A 33 5.45 0.80 4.62
N ARG A 34 5.64 1.02 5.92
CA ARG A 34 6.97 0.99 6.54
C ARG A 34 7.02 0.14 7.80
N VAL A 35 8.18 -0.46 8.03
CA VAL A 35 8.51 -1.16 9.26
C VAL A 35 9.46 -0.34 10.12
N GLU A 36 9.16 -0.27 11.42
CA GLU A 36 9.97 0.40 12.44
C GLU A 36 10.53 -0.65 13.43
N GLY A 37 11.73 -0.38 13.96
CA GLY A 37 12.38 -1.26 14.94
C GLY A 37 13.04 -2.51 14.34
N VAL A 38 13.58 -2.40 13.12
CA VAL A 38 14.43 -3.41 12.45
C VAL A 38 15.74 -2.76 12.01
N ASP A 39 16.81 -3.56 11.81
CA ASP A 39 18.06 -3.05 11.21
C ASP A 39 17.86 -2.86 9.70
N SER A 40 17.82 -1.60 9.26
CA SER A 40 17.61 -1.22 7.86
C SER A 40 18.73 -1.68 6.92
N ARG A 41 19.88 -2.14 7.46
CA ARG A 41 20.96 -2.74 6.67
C ARG A 41 20.77 -4.24 6.45
N GLN A 42 19.86 -4.86 7.18
CA GLN A 42 19.60 -6.30 7.09
C GLN A 42 18.24 -6.61 6.45
N PHE A 43 17.26 -5.73 6.65
CA PHE A 43 15.89 -5.99 6.24
C PHE A 43 15.37 -4.95 5.26
N ALA A 44 14.66 -5.45 4.25
CA ALA A 44 13.72 -4.67 3.47
C ALA A 44 12.29 -5.14 3.76
N LEU A 45 11.32 -4.24 3.57
CA LEU A 45 9.90 -4.58 3.56
C LEU A 45 9.48 -4.88 2.13
N VAL A 46 8.73 -5.97 1.96
CA VAL A 46 8.12 -6.37 0.68
C VAL A 46 6.61 -6.38 0.85
N MET A 47 5.90 -5.69 -0.05
CA MET A 47 4.44 -5.77 -0.16
C MET A 47 4.09 -6.91 -1.11
N ASP A 48 3.47 -7.96 -0.59
CA ASP A 48 3.06 -9.14 -1.36
C ASP A 48 1.77 -8.87 -2.12
N THR A 49 0.76 -8.38 -1.41
CA THR A 49 -0.57 -8.09 -1.96
C THR A 49 -1.18 -6.97 -1.15
N CYS A 50 -1.73 -5.97 -1.83
CA CYS A 50 -2.47 -4.88 -1.22
C CYS A 50 -3.82 -4.77 -1.88
N TRP A 51 -4.87 -4.56 -1.09
CA TRP A 51 -6.24 -4.54 -1.57
C TRP A 51 -7.10 -3.56 -0.78
N ALA A 52 -8.23 -3.19 -1.37
CA ALA A 52 -9.22 -2.36 -0.76
C ALA A 52 -10.51 -3.16 -0.47
N THR A 53 -11.25 -2.73 0.55
CA THR A 53 -12.60 -3.23 0.87
C THR A 53 -13.52 -2.06 1.25
N PRO A 54 -14.85 -2.18 1.05
CA PRO A 54 -15.82 -1.14 1.42
C PRO A 54 -16.09 -1.08 2.94
N VAL A 55 -15.65 -2.09 3.69
CA VAL A 55 -15.81 -2.23 5.14
C VAL A 55 -14.46 -2.52 5.79
N ASN A 56 -14.34 -2.26 7.09
CA ASN A 56 -13.10 -2.50 7.85
C ASN A 56 -12.91 -3.99 8.20
N ASP A 57 -12.91 -4.83 7.18
CA ASP A 57 -12.72 -6.27 7.26
C ASP A 57 -11.83 -6.71 6.09
N PRO A 58 -10.59 -7.17 6.34
CA PRO A 58 -9.68 -7.60 5.28
C PRO A 58 -10.17 -8.84 4.52
N ASP A 59 -11.00 -9.68 5.14
CA ASP A 59 -11.51 -10.94 4.57
C ASP A 59 -12.87 -10.76 3.87
N TYR A 60 -13.33 -9.52 3.71
CA TYR A 60 -14.60 -9.22 3.06
C TYR A 60 -14.60 -9.70 1.61
N SER A 61 -15.71 -10.33 1.21
CA SER A 61 -15.82 -10.98 -0.11
C SER A 61 -15.70 -10.01 -1.29
N LEU A 62 -16.16 -8.77 -1.13
CA LEU A 62 -15.99 -7.72 -2.13
C LEU A 62 -14.70 -6.95 -1.84
N ARG A 63 -13.65 -7.27 -2.58
CA ARG A 63 -12.37 -6.58 -2.53
C ARG A 63 -11.88 -6.19 -3.92
N TRP A 64 -11.00 -5.21 -3.98
CA TRP A 64 -10.29 -4.82 -5.20
C TRP A 64 -8.80 -4.87 -4.94
N ASP A 65 -8.09 -5.73 -5.65
CA ASP A 65 -6.66 -5.91 -5.49
C ASP A 65 -5.91 -4.78 -6.22
N LEU A 66 -5.01 -4.08 -5.52
CA LEU A 66 -4.19 -3.00 -6.04
C LEU A 66 -2.80 -3.50 -6.41
N ILE A 67 -2.20 -4.29 -5.52
CA ILE A 67 -0.93 -4.99 -5.73
C ILE A 67 -1.22 -6.49 -5.65
N ILE A 68 -0.74 -7.27 -6.61
CA ILE A 68 -0.91 -8.73 -6.72
C ILE A 68 0.47 -9.35 -6.95
N ASN A 69 0.88 -10.26 -6.07
CA ASN A 69 2.18 -10.94 -6.15
C ASN A 69 3.32 -9.94 -6.40
N GLU A 70 3.41 -8.92 -5.55
CA GLU A 70 4.44 -7.88 -5.55
C GLU A 70 4.38 -6.89 -6.73
N CYS A 71 3.47 -7.06 -7.69
CA CYS A 71 3.31 -6.21 -8.87
C CYS A 71 1.98 -5.42 -8.85
N PRO A 72 1.88 -4.27 -9.54
CA PRO A 72 0.60 -3.60 -9.77
C PRO A 72 -0.44 -4.54 -10.41
N ASN A 73 -1.70 -4.40 -10.05
CA ASN A 73 -2.79 -5.15 -10.68
C ASN A 73 -2.86 -4.80 -12.18
N PRO A 74 -2.67 -5.76 -13.10
CA PRO A 74 -2.66 -5.50 -14.55
C PRO A 74 -4.04 -5.10 -15.11
N ASN A 75 -5.11 -5.20 -14.31
CA ASN A 75 -6.45 -4.75 -14.69
C ASN A 75 -6.76 -3.34 -14.16
N ASP A 76 -5.82 -2.68 -13.50
CA ASP A 76 -5.95 -1.35 -12.95
C ASP A 76 -4.77 -0.46 -13.36
N ASP A 77 -4.94 0.26 -14.47
CA ASP A 77 -3.94 1.17 -15.03
C ASP A 77 -3.67 2.41 -14.15
N THR A 78 -4.39 2.56 -13.03
CA THR A 78 -4.21 3.68 -12.11
C THR A 78 -3.21 3.40 -11.00
N VAL A 79 -2.83 2.13 -10.82
CA VAL A 79 -1.91 1.71 -9.76
C VAL A 79 -0.47 1.77 -10.27
N GLU A 80 0.39 2.42 -9.50
CA GLU A 80 1.82 2.53 -9.78
C GLU A 80 2.62 2.04 -8.57
N LEU A 81 3.50 1.06 -8.78
CA LEU A 81 4.46 0.63 -7.76
C LEU A 81 5.72 1.49 -7.85
N LEU A 82 5.99 2.26 -6.80
CA LEU A 82 7.09 3.24 -6.78
C LEU A 82 8.35 2.65 -6.15
N GLN A 83 8.19 1.82 -5.12
CA GLN A 83 9.29 1.19 -4.41
C GLN A 83 8.80 -0.07 -3.70
N ASN A 84 9.51 -1.19 -3.83
CA ASN A 84 9.24 -2.40 -3.06
C ASN A 84 10.53 -3.18 -2.81
N GLY A 85 10.73 -3.71 -1.60
CA GLY A 85 11.80 -4.68 -1.36
C GLY A 85 13.24 -4.15 -1.35
N VAL A 86 13.44 -2.83 -1.47
CA VAL A 86 14.78 -2.20 -1.49
C VAL A 86 15.14 -1.49 -0.18
N SER A 87 14.16 -1.21 0.67
CA SER A 87 14.36 -0.53 1.95
C SER A 87 13.32 -1.00 2.98
N THR A 88 13.36 -0.47 4.20
CA THR A 88 12.33 -0.73 5.22
C THR A 88 10.99 -0.05 4.94
N SER A 89 10.85 0.65 3.80
CA SER A 89 9.59 1.17 3.29
C SER A 89 9.33 0.72 1.86
N SER A 90 8.06 0.48 1.57
CA SER A 90 7.54 0.24 0.22
C SER A 90 6.45 1.26 -0.06
N ARG A 91 6.36 1.68 -1.32
CA ARG A 91 5.53 2.80 -1.76
C ARG A 91 4.81 2.43 -3.04
N PHE A 92 3.53 2.77 -3.09
CA PHE A 92 2.73 2.68 -4.30
C PHE A 92 1.75 3.86 -4.35
N SER A 93 1.18 4.10 -5.51
CA SER A 93 0.07 5.04 -5.67
C SER A 93 -1.08 4.38 -6.40
N PHE A 94 -2.29 4.89 -6.19
CA PHE A 94 -3.50 4.47 -6.91
C PHE A 94 -4.44 5.67 -7.06
N ARG A 95 -5.46 5.56 -7.90
CA ARG A 95 -6.53 6.57 -7.96
C ARG A 95 -7.73 6.14 -7.13
N MET A 96 -8.24 7.07 -6.32
CA MET A 96 -9.35 6.82 -5.41
C MET A 96 -10.63 6.40 -6.15
N PHE A 97 -11.35 5.45 -5.59
CA PHE A 97 -12.59 4.90 -6.14
C PHE A 97 -13.57 4.52 -5.02
N ILE A 98 -14.79 4.16 -5.40
CA ILE A 98 -15.81 3.59 -4.51
C ILE A 98 -16.31 2.26 -5.07
N PHE A 99 -16.60 1.30 -4.19
CA PHE A 99 -17.07 -0.02 -4.59
C PHE A 99 -18.49 -0.01 -5.17
N THR A 100 -19.38 0.78 -4.59
CA THR A 100 -20.76 0.95 -5.03
C THR A 100 -21.20 2.38 -4.75
N ALA A 101 -22.23 2.88 -5.43
CA ALA A 101 -22.79 4.22 -5.20
C ALA A 101 -23.21 4.47 -3.73
N ASN A 102 -23.43 3.40 -2.95
CA ASN A 102 -23.84 3.47 -1.55
C ASN A 102 -22.65 3.37 -0.58
N SER A 103 -21.44 3.09 -1.07
CA SER A 103 -20.23 3.01 -0.24
C SER A 103 -19.60 4.39 -0.13
N SER A 104 -19.50 4.90 1.08
CA SER A 104 -18.83 6.18 1.38
C SER A 104 -17.44 6.01 1.99
N LYS A 105 -16.95 4.77 2.11
CA LYS A 105 -15.68 4.44 2.73
C LYS A 105 -14.92 3.43 1.91
N LEU A 106 -13.61 3.49 2.05
CA LEU A 106 -12.65 2.55 1.49
C LEU A 106 -11.61 2.26 2.58
N TYR A 107 -11.33 0.99 2.79
CA TYR A 107 -10.35 0.50 3.76
C TYR A 107 -9.24 -0.21 2.98
N LEU A 108 -7.99 0.13 3.28
CA LEU A 108 -6.81 -0.46 2.65
C LEU A 108 -6.20 -1.51 3.57
N HIS A 109 -5.75 -2.60 2.95
CA HIS A 109 -5.08 -3.72 3.60
C HIS A 109 -3.86 -4.11 2.78
N CYS A 110 -2.82 -4.61 3.43
CA CYS A 110 -1.66 -5.16 2.77
C CYS A 110 -1.14 -6.37 3.54
N ALA A 111 -0.86 -7.46 2.82
CA ALA A 111 0.00 -8.54 3.26
C ALA A 111 1.45 -8.14 2.92
N VAL A 112 2.32 -8.25 3.92
CA VAL A 112 3.73 -7.87 3.80
C VAL A 112 4.62 -8.87 4.51
N HIS A 113 5.87 -8.94 4.08
CA HIS A 113 6.91 -9.68 4.78
C HIS A 113 8.21 -8.88 4.87
N LEU A 114 9.09 -9.33 5.76
CA LEU A 114 10.46 -8.82 5.87
C LEU A 114 11.39 -9.71 5.07
N CYS A 115 12.12 -9.13 4.13
CA CYS A 115 13.13 -9.82 3.34
C CYS A 115 14.53 -9.50 3.87
N LEU A 116 15.37 -10.53 3.97
CA LEU A 116 16.78 -10.39 4.32
C LEU A 116 17.57 -9.92 3.11
N LEU A 117 18.18 -8.73 3.19
CA LEU A 117 18.99 -8.15 2.11
C LEU A 117 20.17 -9.04 1.71
N SER A 118 20.73 -9.82 2.65
CA SER A 118 21.82 -10.78 2.37
C SER A 118 21.41 -11.94 1.45
N SER A 119 20.10 -12.18 1.29
CA SER A 119 19.57 -13.25 0.44
C SER A 119 19.43 -12.85 -1.04
N ASN A 120 19.68 -11.57 -1.39
CA ASN A 120 19.69 -11.00 -2.74
C ASN A 120 18.39 -11.14 -3.58
N HIS A 121 17.26 -11.51 -2.99
CA HIS A 121 15.99 -11.72 -3.72
C HIS A 121 14.82 -10.89 -3.18
N CYS A 122 15.08 -9.69 -2.65
CA CYS A 122 14.03 -8.85 -2.04
C CYS A 122 13.25 -7.99 -3.03
N ALA A 123 13.85 -7.64 -4.16
CA ALA A 123 13.20 -6.90 -5.24
C ALA A 123 13.37 -7.70 -6.53
N MET A 124 12.26 -8.02 -7.20
CA MET A 124 12.24 -8.55 -8.57
C MET A 124 12.17 -7.42 -9.59
#